data_AF-A0A6I5P9W8-F1
#
_entry.id   AF-A0A6I5P9W8-F1
#
_cell.length_a   1.000
_cell.length_b   1.000
_cell.length_c   1.000
_cell.angle_alpha   90.00
_cell.angle_beta   90.00
_cell.angle_gamma   90.00
#
_symmetry.space_group_name_H-M   'P 1'
#
loop_
_entity.id
_entity.type
_entity.pdbx_description
1 polymer ?
#
loop_
_entity_poly.entity_id
_entity_poly.type
_entity_poly.pdbx_seq_one_letter_code
_entity_poly.pdbx_strand_id
1 'polypeptide(L)'
;MPLTDTSSRLLRVFVGGDSQNWSTAVGTLVVGYDSVAENGFILGTGTLTLQQNASNPESITPIDNAERWHPGVAIAVQIENDSGAFVDHPQGALFILSEPDFDETSRILTLQVGCQLAWARSAEPADDVSAVVLGTPINLATCAQRYLEAADIAPSALDLGTWPYSIATPVSKSDSTPYVDTAGACAYASDYRLLYCDSAGTVRTFELDTVAGTPDITLDLSTEELEDGYIRYPDGQEPFETIRVVGNGIDVTTEVTPQSDSTTEGDLETLVESSYDLAEDEVIGRGVVTPVDPTRHASRRSRYQTKEPGEQVFEDGLGTSTRVVTDDTTEFLYYQATNDTELDPGIFPYRLYYSFAYSERAAGLIDGGDSAIVERYAERSVNYTHDAQGRISKIVESEWRREKEFEGGTSLAWRKVFERIEAWTEVAPDLWEYQLLEREAAIVSNPDGEYSPDSNKWNLKTVRAERSPARTPGENAPPATEEWDGPYNEVEVTYEGEATWVHRGGATGRNRTRPPYQLPQGLAFSVAQCQAIAGKIRDLLDGRKRGYIIKLPISDALLALDRPLFQLRVTEPSGRVVDFLCDAVTWEHQPRTAYVECLGILIADSNYP
;
A
#
# COMPACT_ATOMS: atom_id res chain seq x y z
N MET A 1 -33.20 7.77 28.81
CA MET A 1 -34.05 6.72 29.42
C MET A 1 -33.51 6.53 30.83
N PRO A 2 -34.31 6.61 31.89
CA PRO A 2 -33.79 6.50 33.26
C PRO A 2 -33.23 5.11 33.52
N LEU A 3 -32.10 5.02 34.25
CA LEU A 3 -31.44 3.77 34.61
C LEU A 3 -32.20 3.14 35.78
N THR A 4 -33.00 2.10 35.52
CA THR A 4 -33.62 1.30 36.58
C THR A 4 -32.59 0.36 37.21
N ASP A 5 -32.59 0.30 38.54
CA ASP A 5 -31.77 -0.59 39.37
C ASP A 5 -31.97 -2.06 38.97
N THR A 6 -31.05 -2.62 38.19
CA THR A 6 -31.04 -4.05 37.83
C THR A 6 -29.79 -4.71 38.40
N SER A 7 -29.98 -5.29 39.59
CA SER A 7 -29.12 -6.33 40.16
C SER A 7 -28.99 -7.51 39.18
N SER A 8 -27.74 -7.84 38.82
CA SER A 8 -27.29 -9.01 38.01
C SER A 8 -28.07 -9.32 36.73
N ARG A 9 -27.45 -9.07 35.56
CA ARG A 9 -27.92 -9.56 34.26
C ARG A 9 -27.41 -10.97 34.02
N LEU A 10 -28.24 -11.89 33.54
CA LEU A 10 -27.78 -13.25 33.23
C LEU A 10 -26.94 -13.26 31.95
N LEU A 11 -25.80 -13.95 32.00
CA LEU A 11 -24.96 -14.20 30.83
C LEU A 11 -25.24 -15.56 30.21
N ARG A 12 -25.13 -15.63 28.89
CA ARG A 12 -24.87 -16.87 28.17
C ARG A 12 -23.51 -16.82 27.52
N VAL A 13 -22.71 -17.84 27.75
CA VAL A 13 -21.36 -17.95 27.19
C VAL A 13 -21.29 -19.22 26.36
N PHE A 14 -20.91 -19.06 25.10
CA PHE A 14 -20.69 -20.15 24.15
C PHE A 14 -19.21 -20.17 23.78
N VAL A 15 -18.58 -21.34 23.80
CA VAL A 15 -17.14 -21.49 23.51
C VAL A 15 -16.96 -22.47 22.36
N GLY A 16 -16.15 -22.09 21.38
CA GLY A 16 -15.77 -22.87 20.20
C GLY A 16 -16.77 -22.87 19.06
N GLY A 17 -16.34 -23.41 17.91
CA GLY A 17 -17.10 -23.39 16.65
C GLY A 17 -18.39 -24.22 16.66
N ASP A 18 -18.55 -25.13 17.62
CA ASP A 18 -19.77 -25.88 17.89
C ASP A 18 -20.77 -25.11 18.78
N SER A 19 -20.40 -23.91 19.25
CA SER A 19 -21.21 -23.07 20.13
C SER A 19 -21.68 -23.80 21.40
N GLN A 20 -20.78 -24.60 22.01
CA GLN A 20 -21.10 -25.33 23.24
C GLN A 20 -21.39 -24.34 24.38
N ASN A 21 -22.48 -24.57 25.13
CA ASN A 21 -22.94 -23.65 26.17
C ASN A 21 -22.23 -23.88 27.52
N TRP A 22 -21.54 -22.85 28.01
CA TRP A 22 -20.77 -22.81 29.25
C TRP A 22 -21.35 -21.86 30.31
N SER A 23 -22.56 -21.36 30.11
CA SER A 23 -23.16 -20.30 30.95
C SER A 23 -23.20 -20.65 32.44
N THR A 24 -23.40 -21.93 32.78
CA THR A 24 -23.45 -22.42 34.17
C THR A 24 -22.08 -22.44 34.84
N ALA A 25 -20.99 -22.42 34.07
CA ALA A 25 -19.62 -22.45 34.56
C ALA A 25 -19.03 -21.06 34.80
N VAL A 26 -19.68 -19.99 34.31
CA VAL A 26 -19.12 -18.63 34.38
C VAL A 26 -18.96 -18.17 35.83
N GLY A 27 -17.73 -17.85 36.19
CA GLY A 27 -17.41 -17.17 37.45
C GLY A 27 -17.53 -15.67 37.27
N THR A 28 -16.61 -15.08 36.51
CA THR A 28 -16.52 -13.65 36.25
C THR A 28 -16.18 -13.40 34.78
N LEU A 29 -16.79 -12.37 34.20
CA LEU A 29 -16.36 -11.80 32.92
C LEU A 29 -16.01 -10.33 33.15
N VAL A 30 -14.77 -9.95 32.87
CA VAL A 30 -14.32 -8.56 32.82
C VAL A 30 -13.81 -8.30 31.43
N VAL A 31 -14.52 -7.50 30.63
CA VAL A 31 -14.10 -7.15 29.27
C VAL A 31 -14.26 -5.66 29.08
N GLY A 32 -13.34 -5.04 28.34
CA GLY A 32 -13.35 -3.61 28.17
C GLY A 32 -12.66 -3.18 26.90
N TYR A 33 -12.96 -1.95 26.50
CA TYR A 33 -12.23 -1.22 25.48
C TYR A 33 -11.05 -0.51 26.14
N ASP A 34 -9.88 -0.58 25.51
CA ASP A 34 -8.72 0.20 25.93
C ASP A 34 -8.98 1.72 25.81
N SER A 35 -8.17 2.51 26.49
CA SER A 35 -8.21 3.97 26.36
C SER A 35 -7.72 4.41 24.98
N VAL A 36 -8.29 5.48 24.43
CA VAL A 36 -7.81 6.09 23.16
C VAL A 36 -6.32 6.39 23.24
N ALA A 37 -5.56 5.82 22.29
CA ALA A 37 -4.13 6.03 22.13
C ALA A 37 -3.80 6.55 20.72
N GLU A 38 -2.54 6.94 20.48
CA GLU A 38 -2.04 7.43 19.20
C GLU A 38 -1.66 6.28 18.23
N ASN A 39 -2.48 5.23 18.17
CA ASN A 39 -2.26 4.02 17.38
C ASN A 39 -3.41 3.70 16.39
N GLY A 40 -4.51 4.46 16.45
CA GLY A 40 -5.62 4.35 15.48
C GLY A 40 -6.52 3.14 15.65
N PHE A 41 -6.51 2.51 16.82
CA PHE A 41 -7.46 1.45 17.17
C PHE A 41 -7.80 1.44 18.65
N ILE A 42 -8.95 0.86 18.98
CA ILE A 42 -9.37 0.56 20.34
C ILE A 42 -9.61 -0.95 20.41
N LEU A 43 -8.77 -1.66 21.16
CA LEU A 43 -8.92 -3.09 21.35
C LEU A 43 -9.94 -3.38 22.44
N GLY A 44 -10.81 -4.36 22.19
CA GLY A 44 -11.56 -5.04 23.23
C GLY A 44 -10.72 -6.17 23.83
N THR A 45 -10.41 -6.12 25.12
CA THR A 45 -9.67 -7.18 25.83
C THR A 45 -10.27 -7.43 27.21
N GLY A 46 -9.91 -8.55 27.83
CA GLY A 46 -10.45 -8.89 29.14
C GLY A 46 -10.07 -10.27 29.64
N THR A 47 -10.79 -10.72 30.66
CA THR A 47 -10.63 -12.01 31.30
C THR A 47 -11.99 -12.67 31.52
N LEU A 48 -12.08 -13.96 31.18
CA LEU A 48 -13.21 -14.82 31.51
C LEU A 48 -12.72 -15.91 32.46
N THR A 49 -13.41 -16.10 33.59
CA THR A 49 -13.16 -17.22 34.50
C THR A 49 -14.28 -18.25 34.44
N LEU A 50 -13.92 -19.53 34.36
CA LEU A 50 -14.84 -20.65 34.41
C LEU A 50 -14.53 -21.52 35.63
N GLN A 51 -15.56 -21.87 36.39
CA GLN A 51 -15.46 -22.73 37.57
C GLN A 51 -15.87 -24.16 37.23
N GLN A 52 -15.12 -25.14 37.75
CA GLN A 52 -15.49 -26.54 37.58
C GLN A 52 -16.79 -26.84 38.34
N ASN A 53 -17.81 -27.34 37.66
CA ASN A 53 -19.02 -27.83 38.29
C ASN A 53 -19.58 -29.08 37.57
N ALA A 54 -20.54 -29.75 38.21
CA ALA A 54 -21.13 -31.00 37.70
C ALA A 54 -22.03 -30.82 36.46
N SER A 55 -22.36 -29.58 36.11
CA SER A 55 -23.17 -29.20 34.96
C SER A 55 -22.34 -28.69 33.79
N ASN A 56 -21.01 -28.69 33.91
CA ASN A 56 -20.12 -28.36 32.80
C ASN A 56 -20.31 -29.40 31.68
N PRO A 57 -20.36 -28.98 30.41
CA PRO A 57 -20.53 -29.90 29.28
C PRO A 57 -19.34 -30.85 29.12
N GLU A 58 -18.14 -30.42 29.51
CA GLU A 58 -16.89 -31.19 29.47
C GLU A 58 -15.86 -30.67 30.51
N SER A 59 -14.65 -31.25 30.53
CA SER A 59 -13.57 -30.83 31.44
C SER A 59 -13.11 -29.40 31.14
N ILE A 60 -12.93 -28.59 32.19
CA ILE A 60 -12.28 -27.26 32.08
C ILE A 60 -10.76 -27.34 32.16
N THR A 61 -10.20 -28.53 32.41
CA THR A 61 -8.74 -28.71 32.47
C THR A 61 -8.17 -28.65 31.04
N PRO A 62 -7.23 -27.72 30.72
CA PRO A 62 -6.66 -27.60 29.39
C PRO A 62 -6.01 -28.88 28.85
N ILE A 63 -5.39 -29.67 29.73
CA ILE A 63 -4.75 -30.94 29.36
C ILE A 63 -5.76 -31.97 28.86
N ASP A 64 -6.95 -32.01 29.47
CA ASP A 64 -7.99 -32.99 29.10
C ASP A 64 -8.71 -32.59 27.81
N ASN A 65 -8.78 -31.28 27.52
CA ASN A 65 -9.56 -30.69 26.43
C ASN A 65 -8.76 -29.59 25.70
N ALA A 66 -7.58 -29.94 25.19
CA ALA A 66 -6.67 -28.98 24.55
C ALA A 66 -7.30 -28.27 23.33
N GLU A 67 -8.16 -28.95 22.58
CA GLU A 67 -8.88 -28.37 21.43
C GLU A 67 -9.85 -27.25 21.82
N ARG A 68 -10.41 -27.27 23.04
CA ARG A 68 -11.36 -26.25 23.51
C ARG A 68 -10.68 -24.99 24.01
N TRP A 69 -9.52 -25.16 24.64
CA TRP A 69 -8.90 -24.12 25.46
C TRP A 69 -7.66 -23.50 24.83
N HIS A 70 -7.36 -23.81 23.56
CA HIS A 70 -6.19 -23.22 22.88
C HIS A 70 -6.44 -21.77 22.40
N PRO A 71 -5.38 -20.98 22.19
CA PRO A 71 -5.49 -19.64 21.62
C PRO A 71 -6.19 -19.64 20.25
N GLY A 72 -7.05 -18.66 20.00
CA GLY A 72 -7.83 -18.51 18.76
C GLY A 72 -9.21 -19.18 18.77
N VAL A 73 -9.57 -19.92 19.84
CA VAL A 73 -10.94 -20.42 19.98
C VAL A 73 -11.90 -19.25 20.24
N ALA A 74 -12.96 -19.20 19.43
CA ALA A 74 -13.99 -18.16 19.53
C ALA A 74 -14.87 -18.34 20.78
N ILE A 75 -15.29 -17.23 21.37
CA ILE A 75 -16.21 -17.14 22.50
C ILE A 75 -17.30 -16.13 22.13
N ALA A 76 -18.55 -16.54 22.25
CA ALA A 76 -19.70 -15.66 22.08
C ALA A 76 -20.40 -15.44 23.42
N VAL A 77 -20.61 -14.18 23.79
CA VAL A 77 -21.31 -13.78 25.02
C VAL A 77 -22.62 -13.07 24.68
N GLN A 78 -23.70 -13.56 25.27
CA GLN A 78 -25.01 -12.92 25.25
C GLN A 78 -25.42 -12.52 26.66
N ILE A 79 -26.29 -11.53 26.75
CA ILE A 79 -26.76 -10.95 28.00
C ILE A 79 -28.27 -10.72 27.97
N GLU A 80 -28.93 -10.99 29.08
CA GLU A 80 -30.37 -10.82 29.22
C GLU A 80 -30.75 -9.33 29.37
N ASN A 81 -31.59 -8.83 28.47
CA ASN A 81 -32.14 -7.47 28.52
C ASN A 81 -33.35 -7.36 29.48
N ASP A 82 -33.94 -6.18 29.65
CA ASP A 82 -35.07 -5.95 30.56
C ASP A 82 -36.32 -6.75 30.22
N SER A 83 -36.45 -7.21 28.98
CA SER A 83 -37.55 -8.07 28.53
C SER A 83 -37.34 -9.57 28.81
N GLY A 84 -36.17 -9.97 29.34
CA GLY A 84 -35.78 -11.36 29.54
C GLY A 84 -35.26 -12.05 28.26
N ALA A 85 -35.02 -11.29 27.19
CA ALA A 85 -34.45 -11.80 25.94
C ALA A 85 -32.93 -11.69 25.98
N PHE A 86 -32.24 -12.70 25.45
CA PHE A 86 -30.79 -12.66 25.29
C PHE A 86 -30.44 -11.88 24.02
N VAL A 87 -29.62 -10.85 24.17
CA VAL A 87 -29.02 -10.07 23.10
C VAL A 87 -27.51 -10.26 23.12
N ASP A 88 -26.83 -10.00 22.01
CA ASP A 88 -25.38 -10.08 21.99
C ASP A 88 -24.78 -9.01 22.89
N HIS A 89 -23.78 -9.39 23.69
CA HIS A 89 -23.08 -8.42 24.53
C HIS A 89 -22.28 -7.46 23.63
N PRO A 90 -22.22 -6.15 23.91
CA PRO A 90 -21.45 -5.18 23.11
C PRO A 90 -19.99 -5.56 22.88
N GLN A 91 -19.43 -6.37 23.78
CA GLN A 91 -18.09 -6.95 23.70
C GLN A 91 -18.14 -8.47 23.78
N GLY A 92 -19.12 -9.08 23.11
CA GLY A 92 -19.43 -10.50 23.20
C GLY A 92 -18.72 -11.38 22.18
N ALA A 93 -18.21 -10.82 21.09
CA ALA A 93 -17.44 -11.53 20.08
C ALA A 93 -15.95 -11.54 20.44
N LEU A 94 -15.50 -12.64 21.07
CA LEU A 94 -14.19 -12.75 21.69
C LEU A 94 -13.42 -13.98 21.19
N PHE A 95 -12.11 -13.98 21.43
CA PHE A 95 -11.17 -15.07 21.15
C PHE A 95 -10.25 -15.27 22.34
N ILE A 96 -9.85 -16.52 22.60
CA ILE A 96 -8.79 -16.82 23.57
C ILE A 96 -7.46 -16.28 23.03
N LEU A 97 -6.80 -15.38 23.76
CA LEU A 97 -5.59 -14.69 23.29
C LEU A 97 -4.30 -15.43 23.61
N SER A 98 -4.27 -16.19 24.71
CA SER A 98 -3.07 -16.84 25.22
C SER A 98 -3.39 -18.21 25.80
N GLU A 99 -2.35 -18.98 26.09
CA GLU A 99 -2.50 -20.23 26.83
C GLU A 99 -3.30 -20.00 28.12
N PRO A 100 -4.26 -20.87 28.43
CA PRO A 100 -5.16 -20.71 29.56
C PRO A 100 -4.43 -20.99 30.89
N ASP A 101 -4.82 -20.28 31.94
CA ASP A 101 -4.30 -20.52 33.30
C ASP A 101 -5.32 -21.33 34.11
N PHE A 102 -4.92 -22.49 34.63
CA PHE A 102 -5.79 -23.37 35.40
C PHE A 102 -5.23 -23.59 36.81
N ASP A 103 -6.00 -23.16 37.81
CA ASP A 103 -5.69 -23.41 39.22
C ASP A 103 -6.34 -24.73 39.68
N GLU A 104 -5.53 -25.76 39.87
CA GLU A 104 -5.97 -27.07 40.35
C GLU A 104 -6.62 -27.03 41.75
N THR A 105 -6.23 -26.05 42.58
CA THR A 105 -6.71 -25.94 43.97
C THR A 105 -8.11 -25.34 44.01
N SER A 106 -8.31 -24.21 43.34
CA SER A 106 -9.62 -23.54 43.27
C SER A 106 -10.53 -24.13 42.19
N ARG A 107 -9.98 -24.93 41.27
CA ARG A 107 -10.65 -25.50 40.10
C ARG A 107 -11.28 -24.42 39.23
N ILE A 108 -10.49 -23.38 38.96
CA ILE A 108 -10.86 -22.23 38.14
C ILE A 108 -9.94 -22.18 36.92
N LEU A 109 -10.55 -22.07 35.74
CA LEU A 109 -9.89 -21.78 34.48
C LEU A 109 -10.01 -20.29 34.20
N THR A 110 -8.88 -19.63 33.92
CA THR A 110 -8.80 -18.21 33.58
C THR A 110 -8.35 -18.08 32.14
N LEU A 111 -9.18 -17.45 31.33
CA LEU A 111 -8.93 -17.19 29.91
C LEU A 111 -8.67 -15.71 29.71
N GLN A 112 -7.53 -15.37 29.09
CA GLN A 112 -7.34 -14.05 28.51
C GLN A 112 -8.09 -13.99 27.19
N VAL A 113 -8.99 -13.01 27.06
CA VAL A 113 -9.90 -12.91 25.93
C VAL A 113 -9.80 -11.55 25.26
N GLY A 114 -10.08 -11.48 23.97
CA GLY A 114 -10.15 -10.21 23.25
C GLY A 114 -10.86 -10.31 21.92
N CYS A 115 -11.12 -9.16 21.32
CA CYS A 115 -11.78 -9.05 20.02
C CYS A 115 -10.90 -9.55 18.86
N GLN A 116 -11.48 -9.61 17.65
CA GLN A 116 -10.79 -10.02 16.42
C GLN A 116 -9.48 -9.24 16.19
N LEU A 117 -9.48 -7.92 16.41
CA LEU A 117 -8.27 -7.10 16.27
C LEU A 117 -7.18 -7.47 17.27
N ALA A 118 -7.55 -7.77 18.52
CA ALA A 118 -6.61 -8.17 19.56
C ALA A 118 -6.01 -9.54 19.27
N TRP A 119 -6.82 -10.47 18.74
CA TRP A 119 -6.37 -11.79 18.31
C TRP A 119 -5.43 -11.74 17.11
N ALA A 120 -5.82 -10.99 16.07
CA ALA A 120 -5.04 -10.85 14.83
C ALA A 120 -3.74 -10.06 15.01
N ARG A 121 -3.50 -9.45 16.18
CA ARG A 121 -2.33 -8.65 16.48
C ARG A 121 -1.12 -9.52 16.83
N SER A 122 -0.60 -10.22 15.82
CA SER A 122 0.63 -11.02 15.92
C SER A 122 1.80 -10.33 15.23
N ALA A 123 3.04 -10.78 15.46
CA ALA A 123 4.19 -10.25 14.72
C ALA A 123 4.36 -11.01 13.41
N GLU A 124 4.25 -10.33 12.28
CA GLU A 124 4.49 -10.91 10.94
C GLU A 124 5.76 -10.32 10.29
N PRO A 125 6.40 -10.99 9.32
CA PRO A 125 7.61 -10.47 8.63
C PRO A 125 7.38 -9.10 7.99
N ALA A 126 8.47 -8.36 7.71
CA ALA A 126 8.39 -7.16 6.89
C ALA A 126 7.94 -7.54 5.48
N ASP A 127 6.76 -7.06 5.11
CA ASP A 127 6.20 -7.18 3.78
C ASP A 127 5.34 -5.95 3.48
N ASP A 128 5.13 -5.68 2.20
CA ASP A 128 4.26 -4.62 1.73
C ASP A 128 3.00 -5.20 1.09
N VAL A 129 2.01 -5.44 1.95
CA VAL A 129 0.68 -5.90 1.53
C VAL A 129 -0.26 -4.74 1.16
N SER A 130 0.22 -3.48 1.20
CA SER A 130 -0.60 -2.32 0.81
C SER A 130 -1.00 -2.38 -0.66
N ALA A 131 -0.19 -3.05 -1.50
CA ALA A 131 -0.36 -3.18 -2.94
C ALA A 131 -0.63 -1.84 -3.66
N VAL A 132 -0.02 -0.77 -3.17
CA VAL A 132 -0.01 0.55 -3.82
C VAL A 132 1.05 0.54 -4.91
N VAL A 133 0.65 0.86 -6.13
CA VAL A 133 1.58 1.07 -7.25
C VAL A 133 2.04 2.52 -7.20
N LEU A 134 3.36 2.75 -7.24
CA LEU A 134 3.93 4.10 -7.18
C LEU A 134 3.25 5.02 -8.22
N GLY A 135 2.83 6.21 -7.76
CA GLY A 135 2.13 7.21 -8.57
C GLY A 135 0.64 6.96 -8.77
N THR A 136 0.10 5.82 -8.35
CA THR A 136 -1.34 5.51 -8.40
C THR A 136 -1.97 5.66 -7.02
N PRO A 137 -2.73 6.74 -6.75
CA PRO A 137 -3.29 6.99 -5.44
C PRO A 137 -4.34 5.92 -5.07
N ILE A 138 -4.17 5.29 -3.91
CA ILE A 138 -5.10 4.34 -3.29
C ILE A 138 -5.59 4.90 -1.96
N ASN A 139 -6.88 4.75 -1.66
CA ASN A 139 -7.47 5.23 -0.41
C ASN A 139 -6.87 4.51 0.80
N LEU A 140 -6.57 5.24 1.88
CA LEU A 140 -6.00 4.63 3.08
C LEU A 140 -6.92 3.59 3.73
N ALA A 141 -8.25 3.68 3.58
CA ALA A 141 -9.15 2.64 4.06
C ALA A 141 -8.90 1.31 3.34
N THR A 142 -8.63 1.35 2.04
CA THR A 142 -8.29 0.17 1.24
C THR A 142 -6.93 -0.39 1.63
N CYS A 143 -5.93 0.46 1.89
CA CYS A 143 -4.64 0.01 2.42
C CYS A 143 -4.81 -0.70 3.78
N ALA A 144 -5.53 -0.08 4.72
CA ALA A 144 -5.82 -0.67 6.03
C ALA A 144 -6.58 -2.00 5.91
N GLN A 145 -7.57 -2.09 5.02
CA GLN A 145 -8.30 -3.33 4.75
C GLN A 145 -7.35 -4.45 4.30
N ARG A 146 -6.44 -4.18 3.36
CA ARG A 146 -5.46 -5.18 2.88
C ARG A 146 -4.54 -5.67 4.00
N TYR A 147 -4.11 -4.79 4.90
CA TYR A 147 -3.35 -5.19 6.09
C TYR A 147 -4.16 -6.10 7.02
N LEU A 148 -5.42 -5.77 7.27
CA LEU A 148 -6.28 -6.60 8.11
C LEU A 148 -6.58 -7.96 7.47
N GLU A 149 -6.77 -8.02 6.15
CA GLU A 149 -6.91 -9.27 5.41
C GLU A 149 -5.64 -10.13 5.48
N ALA A 150 -4.46 -9.50 5.38
CA ALA A 150 -3.17 -10.18 5.56
C ALA A 150 -2.92 -10.64 7.01
N ALA A 151 -3.64 -10.08 7.98
CA ALA A 151 -3.67 -10.53 9.38
C ALA A 151 -4.72 -11.65 9.61
N ASP A 152 -5.15 -12.34 8.55
CA ASP A 152 -6.16 -13.40 8.56
C ASP A 152 -7.57 -12.96 9.03
N ILE A 153 -7.91 -11.67 8.92
CA ILE A 153 -9.30 -11.21 9.13
C ILE A 153 -10.07 -11.34 7.81
N ALA A 154 -11.14 -12.13 7.82
CA ALA A 154 -11.96 -12.35 6.62
C ALA A 154 -12.55 -11.03 6.08
N PRO A 155 -12.57 -10.80 4.75
CA PRO A 155 -13.13 -9.58 4.16
C PRO A 155 -14.59 -9.31 4.56
N SER A 156 -15.38 -10.37 4.83
CA SER A 156 -16.76 -10.25 5.30
C SER A 156 -16.90 -9.71 6.73
N ALA A 157 -15.81 -9.67 7.49
CA ALA A 157 -15.72 -9.12 8.84
C ALA A 157 -15.12 -7.70 8.85
N LEU A 158 -15.01 -7.04 7.70
CA LEU A 158 -14.43 -5.69 7.57
C LEU A 158 -15.46 -4.71 6.98
N ASP A 159 -15.66 -3.57 7.64
CA ASP A 159 -16.49 -2.46 7.17
C ASP A 159 -15.81 -1.12 7.51
N LEU A 160 -14.86 -0.71 6.66
CA LEU A 160 -14.04 0.49 6.88
C LEU A 160 -14.52 1.73 6.10
N GLY A 161 -15.42 1.57 5.13
CA GLY A 161 -15.90 2.64 4.27
C GLY A 161 -14.77 3.30 3.45
N THR A 162 -14.79 4.64 3.39
CA THR A 162 -13.79 5.45 2.66
C THR A 162 -13.25 6.54 3.56
N TRP A 163 -11.95 6.79 3.50
CA TRP A 163 -11.25 7.78 4.33
C TRP A 163 -10.85 9.01 3.51
N PRO A 164 -10.56 10.16 4.15
CA PRO A 164 -10.32 11.42 3.44
C PRO A 164 -9.01 11.47 2.64
N TYR A 165 -8.03 10.60 2.95
CA TYR A 165 -6.71 10.62 2.32
C TYR A 165 -6.45 9.36 1.49
N SER A 166 -5.64 9.55 0.45
CA SER A 166 -5.09 8.51 -0.40
C SER A 166 -3.58 8.63 -0.44
N ILE A 167 -2.90 7.50 -0.61
CA ILE A 167 -1.44 7.44 -0.73
C ILE A 167 -1.05 6.86 -2.09
N ALA A 168 -0.01 7.43 -2.70
CA ALA A 168 0.51 7.01 -4.00
C ALA A 168 1.87 6.31 -3.89
N THR A 169 2.33 6.04 -2.67
CA THR A 169 3.54 5.27 -2.37
C THR A 169 3.17 4.00 -1.58
N PRO A 170 3.97 2.93 -1.72
CA PRO A 170 3.82 1.74 -0.88
C PRO A 170 3.97 2.07 0.62
N VAL A 171 3.11 1.49 1.47
CA VAL A 171 3.11 1.72 2.93
C VAL A 171 3.92 0.61 3.62
N SER A 172 5.22 0.52 3.34
CA SER A 172 5.99 -0.63 3.80
C SER A 172 6.01 -0.76 5.33
N LYS A 173 5.82 -1.98 5.83
CA LYS A 173 5.86 -2.30 7.26
C LYS A 173 7.30 -2.56 7.70
N SER A 174 7.70 -2.04 8.86
CA SER A 174 8.97 -2.41 9.48
C SER A 174 8.94 -3.84 10.03
N ASP A 175 10.10 -4.50 10.03
CA ASP A 175 10.27 -5.81 10.67
C ASP A 175 9.74 -5.75 12.12
N SER A 176 8.95 -6.76 12.51
CA SER A 176 8.31 -6.95 13.83
C SER A 176 7.04 -6.15 14.17
N THR A 177 6.60 -5.21 13.34
CA THR A 177 5.33 -4.52 13.57
C THR A 177 4.14 -5.42 13.18
N PRO A 178 3.05 -5.52 13.95
CA PRO A 178 1.85 -6.22 13.50
C PRO A 178 1.18 -5.56 12.28
N TYR A 179 0.54 -6.35 11.40
CA TYR A 179 -0.28 -5.78 10.32
C TYR A 179 -1.44 -4.95 10.86
N VAL A 180 -2.06 -5.40 11.95
CA VAL A 180 -3.09 -4.63 12.68
C VAL A 180 -2.56 -3.26 13.12
N ASP A 181 -1.30 -3.17 13.56
CA ASP A 181 -0.69 -1.91 13.99
C ASP A 181 -0.45 -0.96 12.80
N THR A 182 -0.16 -1.52 11.62
CA THR A 182 -0.01 -0.74 10.37
C THR A 182 -1.37 -0.23 9.86
N ALA A 183 -2.42 -1.05 9.95
CA ALA A 183 -3.78 -0.61 9.67
C ALA A 183 -4.23 0.50 10.64
N GLY A 184 -3.86 0.36 11.92
CA GLY A 184 -4.01 1.39 12.94
C GLY A 184 -3.31 2.69 12.59
N ALA A 185 -2.05 2.63 12.18
CA ALA A 185 -1.29 3.79 11.74
C ALA A 185 -1.99 4.54 10.58
N CYS A 186 -2.53 3.81 9.61
CA CYS A 186 -3.32 4.39 8.52
C CYS A 186 -4.60 5.09 9.02
N ALA A 187 -5.30 4.49 10.00
CA ALA A 187 -6.50 5.06 10.61
C ALA A 187 -6.17 6.32 11.43
N TYR A 188 -5.13 6.27 12.26
CA TYR A 188 -4.66 7.42 13.05
C TYR A 188 -4.30 8.61 12.16
N ALA A 189 -3.54 8.36 11.08
CA ALA A 189 -3.22 9.37 10.09
C ALA A 189 -4.48 9.92 9.41
N SER A 190 -5.54 9.13 9.26
CA SER A 190 -6.76 9.55 8.57
C SER A 190 -7.72 10.34 9.47
N ASP A 191 -7.28 11.52 9.92
CA ASP A 191 -8.00 12.42 10.84
C ASP A 191 -8.35 11.77 12.19
N TYR A 192 -7.42 11.00 12.74
CA TYR A 192 -7.58 10.31 14.02
C TYR A 192 -8.79 9.36 14.04
N ARG A 193 -8.92 8.56 12.98
CA ARG A 193 -9.89 7.45 12.95
C ARG A 193 -9.43 6.32 13.86
N LEU A 194 -10.41 5.59 14.38
CA LEU A 194 -10.21 4.49 15.30
C LEU A 194 -10.86 3.24 14.72
N LEU A 195 -10.06 2.18 14.57
CA LEU A 195 -10.55 0.83 14.27
C LEU A 195 -11.04 0.17 15.57
N TYR A 196 -12.17 -0.53 15.50
CA TYR A 196 -12.71 -1.26 16.64
C TYR A 196 -13.55 -2.46 16.17
N CYS A 197 -13.82 -3.42 17.05
CA CYS A 197 -14.76 -4.52 16.78
C CYS A 197 -16.14 -4.22 17.40
N ASP A 198 -17.18 -4.38 16.59
CA ASP A 198 -18.58 -4.26 16.99
C ASP A 198 -19.07 -5.53 17.72
N SER A 199 -20.32 -5.55 18.20
CA SER A 199 -20.88 -6.68 18.96
C SER A 199 -20.98 -7.96 18.15
N ALA A 200 -21.02 -7.86 16.81
CA ALA A 200 -21.04 -8.98 15.87
C ALA A 200 -19.63 -9.48 15.50
N GLY A 201 -18.57 -8.83 15.99
CA GLY A 201 -17.18 -9.15 15.66
C GLY A 201 -16.70 -8.57 14.33
N THR A 202 -17.45 -7.62 13.74
CA THR A 202 -17.04 -6.90 12.53
C THR A 202 -16.09 -5.77 12.92
N VAL A 203 -14.96 -5.66 12.21
CA VAL A 203 -14.06 -4.52 12.34
C VAL A 203 -14.64 -3.32 11.61
N ARG A 204 -14.90 -2.26 12.37
CA ARG A 204 -15.43 -1.00 11.90
C ARG A 204 -14.49 0.15 12.19
N THR A 205 -14.83 1.32 11.66
CA THR A 205 -14.11 2.56 11.91
C THR A 205 -15.05 3.73 12.13
N PHE A 206 -14.60 4.68 12.96
CA PHE A 206 -15.22 5.99 13.10
C PHE A 206 -14.13 7.04 13.32
N GLU A 207 -14.47 8.29 13.01
CA GLU A 207 -13.62 9.43 13.30
C GLU A 207 -13.80 9.84 14.76
N LEU A 208 -12.68 10.07 15.48
CA LEU A 208 -12.76 10.62 16.83
C LEU A 208 -13.41 12.02 16.79
N ASP A 209 -14.53 12.14 17.50
CA ASP A 209 -15.23 13.41 17.72
C ASP A 209 -15.11 13.82 19.20
N THR A 210 -14.60 15.02 19.42
CA THR A 210 -14.40 15.61 20.76
C THR A 210 -15.40 16.74 21.04
N VAL A 211 -16.35 16.97 20.13
CA VAL A 211 -17.41 17.96 20.27
C VAL A 211 -18.66 17.30 20.82
N ALA A 212 -19.34 17.98 21.75
CA ALA A 212 -20.61 17.51 22.28
C ALA A 212 -21.70 17.49 21.18
N GLY A 213 -22.27 16.31 20.97
CA GLY A 213 -23.33 16.06 20.00
C GLY A 213 -24.64 15.66 20.68
N THR A 214 -25.37 14.74 20.03
CA THR A 214 -26.52 14.09 20.66
C THR A 214 -26.00 13.00 21.60
N PRO A 215 -26.32 13.02 22.91
CA PRO A 215 -25.82 12.03 23.83
C PRO A 215 -26.42 10.65 23.52
N ASP A 216 -25.59 9.62 23.59
CA ASP A 216 -26.02 8.22 23.47
C ASP A 216 -26.77 7.80 24.75
N ILE A 217 -26.30 8.25 25.92
CA ILE A 217 -26.87 7.97 27.23
C ILE A 217 -27.11 9.27 28.01
N THR A 218 -28.17 9.34 28.80
CA THR A 218 -28.45 10.45 29.72
C THR A 218 -28.64 9.92 31.13
N LEU A 219 -27.93 10.52 32.09
CA LEU A 219 -27.93 10.23 33.51
C LEU A 219 -28.40 11.47 34.28
N ASP A 220 -29.37 11.31 35.18
CA ASP A 220 -29.83 12.38 36.06
C ASP A 220 -29.58 12.01 37.53
N LEU A 221 -28.50 12.57 38.08
CA LEU A 221 -28.06 12.34 39.46
C LEU A 221 -28.98 12.99 40.50
N SER A 222 -29.96 13.80 40.08
CA SER A 222 -31.00 14.31 40.99
C SER A 222 -32.08 13.27 41.28
N THR A 223 -32.22 12.27 40.40
CA THR A 223 -33.21 11.19 40.51
C THR A 223 -32.60 9.81 40.69
N GLU A 224 -31.32 9.63 40.33
CA GLU A 224 -30.61 8.37 40.35
C GLU A 224 -29.41 8.46 41.31
N GLU A 225 -29.36 7.59 42.33
CA GLU A 225 -28.21 7.50 43.23
C GLU A 225 -27.16 6.53 42.64
N LEU A 226 -25.95 7.03 42.44
CA LEU A 226 -24.77 6.21 42.18
C LEU A 226 -23.97 6.12 43.48
N GLU A 227 -24.17 5.05 44.28
CA GLU A 227 -23.58 4.90 45.62
C GLU A 227 -22.04 5.11 45.64
N ASP A 228 -21.33 4.79 44.55
CA ASP A 228 -19.86 5.01 44.41
C ASP A 228 -19.42 5.34 42.97
N GLY A 229 -20.35 5.81 42.11
CA GLY A 229 -20.18 5.74 40.65
C GLY A 229 -19.90 7.05 39.91
N TYR A 230 -19.65 8.16 40.58
CA TYR A 230 -19.31 9.43 39.92
C TYR A 230 -18.20 10.17 40.69
N ILE A 231 -16.95 9.83 40.37
CA ILE A 231 -15.78 10.28 41.12
C ILE A 231 -14.87 11.07 40.18
N ARG A 232 -14.41 12.24 40.62
CA ARG A 232 -13.45 13.03 39.83
C ARG A 232 -12.17 12.24 39.61
N TYR A 233 -11.70 12.16 38.37
CA TYR A 233 -10.48 11.44 38.04
C TYR A 233 -9.25 12.11 38.70
N PRO A 234 -8.50 11.38 39.56
CA PRO A 234 -7.44 11.97 40.37
C PRO A 234 -6.15 12.27 39.57
N ASP A 235 -5.90 11.51 38.51
CA ASP A 235 -4.60 11.49 37.79
C ASP A 235 -4.65 12.18 36.42
N GLY A 236 -5.49 13.20 36.30
CA GLY A 236 -5.56 14.00 35.09
C GLY A 236 -4.22 14.66 34.74
N GLN A 237 -3.65 14.32 33.58
CA GLN A 237 -2.39 14.93 33.12
C GLN A 237 -2.57 16.45 32.93
N GLU A 238 -1.60 17.27 33.33
CA GLU A 238 -1.66 18.71 33.06
C GLU A 238 -1.68 18.97 31.54
N PRO A 239 -2.61 19.80 31.02
CA PRO A 239 -2.67 20.10 29.61
C PRO A 239 -1.52 21.08 29.33
N PHE A 240 -0.92 20.93 28.17
CA PHE A 240 0.15 21.81 27.74
C PHE A 240 -0.45 22.96 26.94
N GLU A 241 0.18 24.14 26.99
CA GLU A 241 -0.35 25.32 26.31
C GLU A 241 -0.26 25.18 24.79
N THR A 242 0.62 24.32 24.27
CA THR A 242 0.70 24.05 22.83
C THR A 242 0.96 22.57 22.56
N ILE A 243 0.05 21.97 21.78
CA ILE A 243 0.18 20.62 21.22
C ILE A 243 0.65 20.77 19.77
N ARG A 244 1.72 20.06 19.42
CA ARG A 244 2.27 20.02 18.06
C ARG A 244 2.18 18.60 17.53
N VAL A 245 1.76 18.46 16.28
CA VAL A 245 1.79 17.22 15.51
C VAL A 245 2.70 17.46 14.31
N VAL A 246 3.64 16.55 14.09
CA VAL A 246 4.60 16.59 12.99
C VAL A 246 4.56 15.25 12.28
N GLY A 247 4.74 15.24 10.96
CA GLY A 247 4.87 14.00 10.21
C GLY A 247 5.58 14.24 8.89
N ASN A 248 6.18 13.17 8.36
CA ASN A 248 6.80 13.18 7.04
C ASN A 248 5.86 12.49 6.06
N GLY A 249 5.55 13.18 4.97
CA GLY A 249 4.86 12.66 3.80
C GLY A 249 5.80 12.45 2.63
N ILE A 250 5.30 11.79 1.59
CA ILE A 250 6.01 11.65 0.32
C ILE A 250 5.12 12.22 -0.77
N ASP A 251 5.57 13.31 -1.38
CA ASP A 251 4.94 13.87 -2.56
C ASP A 251 5.50 13.15 -3.79
N VAL A 252 4.63 12.40 -4.48
CA VAL A 252 4.98 11.77 -5.75
C VAL A 252 4.65 12.73 -6.87
N THR A 253 5.69 13.28 -7.50
CA THR A 253 5.53 14.11 -8.69
C THR A 253 5.89 13.30 -9.92
N THR A 254 5.07 13.38 -10.96
CA THR A 254 5.50 12.87 -12.27
C THR A 254 6.54 13.83 -12.81
N GLU A 255 7.69 13.32 -13.21
CA GLU A 255 8.68 14.11 -13.92
C GLU A 255 8.03 14.53 -15.25
N VAL A 256 7.72 15.83 -15.38
CA VAL A 256 7.18 16.37 -16.62
C VAL A 256 8.34 16.47 -17.60
N THR A 257 8.55 15.40 -18.37
CA THR A 257 9.30 15.54 -19.62
C THR A 257 8.47 16.49 -20.50
N PRO A 258 9.01 17.62 -20.98
CA PRO A 258 8.22 18.62 -21.70
C PRO A 258 7.55 17.97 -22.92
N GLN A 259 6.24 17.73 -22.83
CA GLN A 259 5.43 17.20 -23.92
C GLN A 259 5.40 18.21 -25.08
N SER A 260 5.69 17.75 -26.29
CA SER A 260 5.19 18.41 -27.49
C SER A 260 3.87 17.75 -27.88
N ASP A 261 2.81 18.56 -28.05
CA ASP A 261 1.45 18.10 -28.33
C ASP A 261 1.36 17.40 -29.70
N SER A 262 1.02 16.10 -29.76
CA SER A 262 0.38 15.54 -30.95
C SER A 262 -0.56 14.37 -30.61
N THR A 263 -1.78 14.43 -31.14
CA THR A 263 -2.86 13.44 -30.94
C THR A 263 -3.22 12.84 -32.30
N THR A 264 -3.43 11.52 -32.38
CA THR A 264 -4.47 10.97 -33.28
C THR A 264 -4.86 9.52 -32.96
N GLU A 265 -6.18 9.29 -32.90
CA GLU A 265 -6.89 8.03 -32.66
C GLU A 265 -6.94 7.12 -33.90
N GLY A 266 -6.95 5.80 -33.69
CA GLY A 266 -7.37 4.81 -34.70
C GLY A 266 -6.99 3.37 -34.32
N ASP A 267 -7.99 2.51 -34.11
CA ASP A 267 -7.89 1.10 -33.70
C ASP A 267 -7.00 0.23 -34.63
N LEU A 268 -6.16 -0.65 -34.06
CA LEU A 268 -5.28 -1.59 -34.80
C LEU A 268 -5.60 -3.07 -34.47
N GLU A 269 -5.88 -3.87 -35.51
CA GLU A 269 -5.98 -5.34 -35.46
C GLU A 269 -4.59 -6.03 -35.44
N THR A 270 -4.49 -7.16 -34.74
CA THR A 270 -3.24 -7.88 -34.45
C THR A 270 -2.80 -8.82 -35.59
N LEU A 271 -1.57 -8.69 -36.11
CA LEU A 271 -0.98 -9.61 -37.09
C LEU A 271 0.06 -10.55 -36.45
N VAL A 272 0.14 -11.81 -36.91
CA VAL A 272 1.06 -12.87 -36.42
C VAL A 272 2.19 -13.12 -37.43
N GLU A 273 3.34 -13.62 -36.97
CA GLU A 273 4.68 -13.65 -37.60
C GLU A 273 4.86 -14.56 -38.86
N SER A 274 3.81 -15.11 -39.47
CA SER A 274 3.95 -16.19 -40.47
C SER A 274 3.57 -15.87 -41.92
N SER A 275 3.38 -14.60 -42.33
CA SER A 275 3.18 -14.27 -43.75
C SER A 275 3.99 -13.05 -44.19
N TYR A 276 5.03 -13.28 -44.98
CA TYR A 276 5.80 -12.26 -45.69
C TYR A 276 5.34 -12.19 -47.14
N ASP A 277 4.31 -11.39 -47.39
CA ASP A 277 4.03 -10.75 -48.66
C ASP A 277 3.22 -9.49 -48.33
N LEU A 278 3.88 -8.33 -48.35
CA LEU A 278 3.24 -7.02 -48.16
C LEU A 278 3.01 -6.42 -49.55
N ALA A 279 1.77 -6.11 -49.88
CA ALA A 279 1.44 -5.29 -51.03
C ALA A 279 1.85 -3.83 -50.74
N GLU A 280 2.22 -3.09 -51.80
CA GLU A 280 2.46 -1.65 -51.75
C GLU A 280 1.24 -0.96 -51.11
N ASP A 281 1.46 -0.32 -49.96
CA ASP A 281 0.59 0.63 -49.22
C ASP A 281 0.35 0.31 -47.71
N GLU A 282 1.02 -0.67 -47.09
CA GLU A 282 0.87 -0.94 -45.64
C GLU A 282 2.03 -0.44 -44.76
N VAL A 283 1.71 0.44 -43.80
CA VAL A 283 2.56 0.90 -42.69
C VAL A 283 2.59 -0.16 -41.59
N ILE A 284 3.78 -0.60 -41.16
CA ILE A 284 3.95 -1.65 -40.15
C ILE A 284 3.90 -1.05 -38.74
N GLY A 285 2.82 -1.33 -37.99
CA GLY A 285 2.77 -1.18 -36.53
C GLY A 285 2.46 -2.53 -35.89
N ARG A 286 3.27 -2.99 -34.94
CA ARG A 286 2.93 -4.14 -34.06
C ARG A 286 3.33 -3.85 -32.63
N GLY A 287 2.37 -3.96 -31.72
CA GLY A 287 2.57 -3.94 -30.27
C GLY A 287 2.28 -5.31 -29.65
N VAL A 288 2.93 -5.61 -28.53
CA VAL A 288 2.55 -6.68 -27.59
C VAL A 288 2.79 -6.21 -26.16
N VAL A 289 1.86 -6.58 -25.27
CA VAL A 289 1.90 -6.42 -23.81
C VAL A 289 2.73 -7.55 -23.19
N THR A 290 3.64 -7.23 -22.27
CA THR A 290 4.25 -8.24 -21.38
C THR A 290 3.54 -8.24 -20.03
N PRO A 291 3.24 -9.40 -19.42
CA PRO A 291 2.62 -9.47 -18.10
C PRO A 291 3.53 -8.85 -17.04
N VAL A 292 2.88 -8.18 -16.08
CA VAL A 292 3.47 -7.85 -14.77
C VAL A 292 4.04 -9.13 -14.18
N ASP A 293 5.33 -9.11 -13.83
CA ASP A 293 5.90 -10.13 -12.94
C ASP A 293 5.25 -9.90 -11.56
N PRO A 294 4.36 -10.78 -11.08
CA PRO A 294 3.69 -10.59 -9.80
C PRO A 294 4.66 -10.71 -8.61
N THR A 295 5.93 -11.05 -8.83
CA THR A 295 6.92 -11.27 -7.77
C THR A 295 7.99 -10.18 -7.63
N ARG A 296 7.98 -9.15 -8.50
CA ARG A 296 8.94 -8.03 -8.42
C ARG A 296 8.21 -6.70 -8.19
N HIS A 297 8.11 -6.31 -6.92
CA HIS A 297 7.60 -5.02 -6.44
C HIS A 297 8.44 -3.78 -6.85
N ALA A 298 9.27 -3.86 -7.90
CA ALA A 298 10.03 -2.73 -8.42
C ALA A 298 9.99 -2.78 -9.95
N SER A 299 9.27 -1.84 -10.56
CA SER A 299 9.34 -1.58 -11.99
C SER A 299 10.71 -0.98 -12.32
N ARG A 300 11.74 -1.83 -12.48
CA ARG A 300 13.07 -1.40 -12.92
C ARG A 300 13.06 -1.18 -14.43
N ARG A 301 13.25 0.07 -14.87
CA ARG A 301 13.51 0.40 -16.28
C ARG A 301 14.91 1.02 -16.36
N SER A 302 15.78 0.51 -17.23
CA SER A 302 17.14 1.03 -17.37
C SER A 302 17.20 2.10 -18.46
N ARG A 303 17.98 3.17 -18.26
CA ARG A 303 18.29 4.17 -19.30
C ARG A 303 19.79 4.09 -19.63
N TYR A 304 20.14 4.32 -20.89
CA TYR A 304 21.51 4.23 -21.36
C TYR A 304 22.00 5.62 -21.76
N GLN A 305 23.08 6.11 -21.16
CA GLN A 305 23.76 7.31 -21.62
C GLN A 305 24.87 6.92 -22.61
N THR A 306 24.63 7.08 -23.91
CA THR A 306 25.70 6.97 -24.91
C THR A 306 26.50 8.28 -24.94
N LYS A 307 27.83 8.17 -24.99
CA LYS A 307 28.72 9.32 -25.13
C LYS A 307 28.51 10.01 -26.48
N GLU A 308 27.69 11.06 -26.53
CA GLU A 308 27.93 12.32 -27.27
C GLU A 308 27.14 13.47 -26.61
N PRO A 309 27.72 14.67 -26.43
CA PRO A 309 27.02 15.83 -25.89
C PRO A 309 26.15 16.46 -26.98
N GLY A 310 24.95 15.94 -27.17
CA GLY A 310 23.89 16.55 -27.96
C GLY A 310 22.56 16.17 -27.31
N GLU A 311 21.76 17.17 -26.94
CA GLU A 311 20.45 17.00 -26.30
C GLU A 311 19.60 15.95 -27.05
N GLN A 312 19.44 14.77 -26.45
CA GLN A 312 18.40 13.82 -26.85
C GLN A 312 17.20 14.05 -25.93
N VAL A 313 16.15 14.67 -26.49
CA VAL A 313 14.84 14.82 -25.88
C VAL A 313 14.08 13.51 -26.06
N PHE A 314 13.48 12.98 -25.00
CA PHE A 314 12.63 11.79 -25.03
C PHE A 314 11.19 12.23 -24.75
N GLU A 315 10.20 11.69 -25.45
CA GLU A 315 8.78 11.95 -25.20
C GLU A 315 8.13 10.75 -24.50
N ASP A 316 7.42 11.03 -23.40
CA ASP A 316 6.64 10.04 -22.66
C ASP A 316 5.37 9.66 -23.42
N GLY A 317 5.30 8.40 -23.85
CA GLY A 317 4.07 7.75 -24.29
C GLY A 317 3.52 6.83 -23.20
N LEU A 318 2.28 7.06 -22.78
CA LEU A 318 1.53 6.14 -21.91
C LEU A 318 1.28 4.81 -22.64
N GLY A 319 2.19 3.86 -22.49
CA GLY A 319 1.99 2.47 -22.89
C GLY A 319 1.97 2.20 -24.40
N THR A 320 2.82 1.26 -24.82
CA THR A 320 2.93 0.67 -26.17
C THR A 320 3.42 1.61 -27.29
N SER A 321 4.75 1.68 -27.41
CA SER A 321 5.57 2.30 -28.46
C SER A 321 5.28 3.78 -28.77
N THR A 322 6.28 4.64 -28.54
CA THR A 322 6.26 6.02 -29.05
C THR A 322 6.74 6.03 -30.50
N ARG A 323 5.87 6.44 -31.43
CA ARG A 323 6.23 6.80 -32.80
C ARG A 323 6.46 8.30 -32.83
N VAL A 324 7.69 8.73 -33.08
CA VAL A 324 7.99 10.16 -33.33
C VAL A 324 8.19 10.34 -34.81
N VAL A 325 7.31 11.08 -35.47
CA VAL A 325 7.45 11.51 -36.86
C VAL A 325 7.92 12.95 -36.84
N THR A 326 9.10 13.20 -37.40
CA THR A 326 9.64 14.56 -37.53
C THR A 326 9.30 15.13 -38.91
N ASP A 327 9.28 16.46 -39.03
CA ASP A 327 8.91 17.21 -40.25
C ASP A 327 9.79 16.89 -41.48
N ASP A 328 10.89 16.15 -41.29
CA ASP A 328 11.87 15.79 -42.32
C ASP A 328 11.77 14.33 -42.83
N THR A 329 10.64 13.65 -42.56
CA THR A 329 10.34 12.24 -42.93
C THR A 329 11.06 11.17 -42.09
N THR A 330 11.78 11.54 -41.04
CA THR A 330 12.42 10.57 -40.14
C THR A 330 11.42 10.02 -39.10
N GLU A 331 11.31 8.69 -39.03
CA GLU A 331 10.51 7.98 -38.01
C GLU A 331 11.40 7.30 -36.97
N PHE A 332 11.07 7.49 -35.68
CA PHE A 332 11.71 6.80 -34.55
C PHE A 332 10.73 5.82 -33.89
N LEU A 333 11.19 4.60 -33.60
CA LEU A 333 10.40 3.53 -32.97
C LEU A 333 11.21 2.86 -31.86
N TYR A 334 10.62 2.72 -30.68
CA TYR A 334 11.24 2.09 -29.50
C TYR A 334 10.42 0.87 -29.06
N TYR A 335 11.05 -0.30 -28.91
CA TYR A 335 10.41 -1.48 -28.32
C TYR A 335 11.38 -2.40 -27.57
N GLN A 336 10.82 -3.25 -26.71
CA GLN A 336 11.47 -4.36 -26.02
C GLN A 336 10.87 -5.67 -26.54
N ALA A 337 11.69 -6.57 -27.08
CA ALA A 337 11.23 -7.92 -27.47
C ALA A 337 11.55 -8.93 -26.37
N THR A 338 10.53 -9.62 -25.84
CA THR A 338 10.71 -10.88 -25.12
C THR A 338 10.72 -12.02 -26.13
N ASN A 339 11.85 -12.71 -26.28
CA ASN A 339 11.90 -13.90 -27.13
C ASN A 339 11.09 -15.02 -26.47
N ASP A 340 9.93 -15.35 -27.01
CA ASP A 340 9.07 -16.43 -26.50
C ASP A 340 9.36 -17.80 -27.13
N THR A 341 10.51 -17.98 -27.82
CA THR A 341 10.85 -19.25 -28.45
C THR A 341 12.35 -19.57 -28.44
N GLU A 342 12.70 -20.62 -27.68
CA GLU A 342 13.77 -21.61 -27.93
C GLU A 342 15.20 -21.14 -28.25
N LEU A 343 15.77 -20.18 -27.52
CA LEU A 343 17.23 -20.01 -27.49
C LEU A 343 17.74 -19.85 -26.05
N ASP A 344 18.46 -20.89 -25.61
CA ASP A 344 19.39 -21.01 -24.48
C ASP A 344 19.01 -20.30 -23.15
N PRO A 345 18.66 -21.02 -22.05
CA PRO A 345 18.16 -20.45 -20.79
C PRO A 345 19.19 -19.64 -19.96
N GLY A 346 20.29 -19.19 -20.56
CA GLY A 346 21.33 -18.38 -19.92
C GLY A 346 21.54 -16.98 -20.52
N ILE A 347 20.78 -16.59 -21.53
CA ILE A 347 20.96 -15.31 -22.24
C ILE A 347 19.60 -14.59 -22.27
N PHE A 348 19.49 -13.43 -21.62
CA PHE A 348 18.33 -12.54 -21.71
C PHE A 348 18.61 -11.43 -22.74
N PRO A 349 18.24 -11.58 -24.02
CA PRO A 349 18.47 -10.53 -25.00
C PRO A 349 17.40 -9.44 -24.85
N TYR A 350 17.69 -8.40 -24.07
CA TYR A 350 16.95 -7.15 -24.17
C TYR A 350 17.29 -6.48 -25.50
N ARG A 351 16.40 -6.59 -26.49
CA ARG A 351 16.56 -5.88 -27.78
C ARG A 351 15.98 -4.49 -27.65
N LEU A 352 16.82 -3.47 -27.72
CA LEU A 352 16.41 -2.12 -28.08
C LEU A 352 16.54 -2.02 -29.60
N TYR A 353 15.52 -1.49 -30.26
CA TYR A 353 15.52 -1.25 -31.71
C TYR A 353 15.45 0.25 -31.94
N TYR A 354 16.20 0.70 -32.93
CA TYR A 354 16.10 2.03 -33.50
C TYR A 354 15.89 1.82 -35.00
N SER A 355 15.03 2.61 -35.62
CA SER A 355 14.90 2.67 -37.08
C SER A 355 15.06 4.12 -37.49
N PHE A 356 15.63 4.33 -38.66
CA PHE A 356 15.74 5.63 -39.30
C PHE A 356 15.27 5.45 -40.74
N ALA A 357 13.97 5.62 -41.01
CA ALA A 357 13.49 5.63 -42.39
C ALA A 357 13.81 6.99 -43.02
N TYR A 358 14.89 7.08 -43.79
CA TYR A 358 15.11 8.22 -44.68
C TYR A 358 14.46 7.89 -46.03
N SER A 359 13.57 8.75 -46.55
CA SER A 359 13.13 8.67 -47.95
C SER A 359 13.61 9.90 -48.72
N GLU A 360 14.67 9.73 -49.51
CA GLU A 360 15.16 10.81 -50.37
C GLU A 360 14.41 10.75 -51.70
N ARG A 361 13.44 11.64 -51.92
CA ARG A 361 12.81 11.80 -53.23
C ARG A 361 13.73 12.61 -54.13
N ALA A 362 14.66 11.95 -54.81
CA ALA A 362 15.47 12.61 -55.83
C ALA A 362 14.59 13.02 -57.02
N ALA A 363 14.28 14.31 -57.14
CA ALA A 363 13.76 14.87 -58.38
C ALA A 363 14.89 14.81 -59.42
N GLY A 364 14.77 13.90 -60.38
CA GLY A 364 15.72 13.77 -61.47
C GLY A 364 15.90 15.11 -62.19
N LEU A 365 17.09 15.68 -62.08
CA LEU A 365 17.56 16.67 -63.03
C LEU A 365 17.97 15.91 -64.29
N ILE A 366 17.24 16.19 -65.37
CA ILE A 366 17.46 15.87 -66.79
C ILE A 366 16.49 14.80 -67.33
N ASP A 367 15.52 15.31 -68.11
CA ASP A 367 14.58 14.65 -69.04
C ASP A 367 13.47 13.75 -68.46
N GLY A 368 12.42 14.40 -67.93
CA GLY A 368 11.05 14.29 -68.48
C GLY A 368 10.35 12.92 -68.57
N GLY A 369 10.83 11.88 -67.92
CA GLY A 369 10.16 10.58 -67.84
C GLY A 369 9.97 10.13 -66.39
N ASP A 370 8.74 9.79 -66.00
CA ASP A 370 8.33 9.31 -64.67
C ASP A 370 8.95 7.95 -64.24
N SER A 371 10.05 7.50 -64.84
CA SER A 371 10.63 6.17 -64.60
C SER A 371 11.84 6.14 -63.66
N ALA A 372 12.32 7.29 -63.14
CA ALA A 372 13.53 7.36 -62.32
C ALA A 372 13.33 7.91 -60.89
N ILE A 373 12.19 7.63 -60.25
CA ILE A 373 12.08 7.80 -58.79
C ILE A 373 12.88 6.65 -58.15
N VAL A 374 14.08 6.98 -57.64
CA VAL A 374 14.85 6.06 -56.79
C VAL A 374 14.43 6.34 -55.36
N GLU A 375 13.40 5.64 -54.89
CA GLU A 375 13.14 5.61 -53.45
C GLU A 375 14.30 4.87 -52.78
N ARG A 376 15.02 5.59 -51.92
CA ARG A 376 16.03 5.01 -51.04
C ARG A 376 15.42 4.99 -49.66
N TYR A 377 15.30 3.81 -49.07
CA TYR A 377 15.01 3.66 -47.65
C TYR A 377 16.28 3.23 -46.94
N ALA A 378 16.60 3.86 -45.82
CA ALA A 378 17.58 3.36 -44.87
C ALA A 378 16.86 2.89 -43.60
N GLU A 379 17.53 2.09 -42.79
CA GLU A 379 17.15 1.73 -41.43
C GLU A 379 18.45 1.55 -40.66
N ARG A 380 18.65 2.24 -39.54
CA ARG A 380 19.81 2.02 -38.66
C ARG A 380 19.33 1.58 -37.30
N SER A 381 19.75 0.39 -36.88
CA SER A 381 19.38 -0.24 -35.60
C SER A 381 20.60 -0.48 -34.71
N VAL A 382 20.41 -0.36 -33.40
CA VAL A 382 21.45 -0.65 -32.38
C VAL A 382 20.88 -1.62 -31.37
N ASN A 383 21.41 -2.83 -31.33
CA ASN A 383 20.96 -3.90 -30.45
C ASN A 383 21.90 -4.07 -29.26
N TYR A 384 21.37 -4.16 -28.06
CA TYR A 384 22.15 -4.46 -26.85
C TYR A 384 21.93 -5.93 -26.46
N THR A 385 22.93 -6.56 -25.87
CA THR A 385 22.84 -7.90 -25.25
C THR A 385 23.40 -7.80 -23.85
N HIS A 386 22.78 -8.49 -22.91
CA HIS A 386 23.18 -8.47 -21.51
C HIS A 386 23.65 -9.86 -21.05
N ASP A 387 24.55 -9.89 -20.08
CA ASP A 387 24.95 -11.13 -19.40
C ASP A 387 23.94 -11.52 -18.29
N ALA A 388 24.23 -12.62 -17.59
CA ALA A 388 23.38 -13.13 -16.51
C ALA A 388 23.30 -12.18 -15.28
N GLN A 389 24.19 -11.19 -15.20
CA GLN A 389 24.25 -10.19 -14.15
C GLN A 389 23.60 -8.85 -14.56
N GLY A 390 23.04 -8.77 -15.78
CA GLY A 390 22.39 -7.55 -16.29
C GLY A 390 23.37 -6.50 -16.83
N ARG A 391 24.64 -6.83 -17.01
CA ARG A 391 25.65 -5.94 -17.60
C ARG A 391 25.63 -6.07 -19.12
N ILE A 392 25.96 -5.01 -19.85
CA ILE A 392 26.05 -5.04 -21.32
C ILE A 392 27.20 -5.99 -21.71
N SER A 393 26.89 -7.04 -22.46
CA SER A 393 27.87 -8.01 -22.99
C SER A 393 28.10 -7.83 -24.48
N LYS A 394 27.18 -7.18 -25.20
CA LYS A 394 27.33 -6.92 -26.64
C LYS A 394 26.50 -5.73 -27.10
N ILE A 395 27.01 -4.95 -28.03
CA ILE A 395 26.29 -3.94 -28.81
C ILE A 395 26.44 -4.29 -30.29
N VAL A 396 25.34 -4.31 -31.05
CA VAL A 396 25.32 -4.55 -32.49
C VAL A 396 24.57 -3.42 -33.17
N GLU A 397 25.33 -2.51 -33.74
CA GLU A 397 24.83 -1.53 -34.67
C GLU A 397 24.73 -2.14 -36.08
N SER A 398 23.64 -1.88 -36.78
CA SER A 398 23.40 -2.35 -38.14
C SER A 398 22.73 -1.26 -38.94
N GLU A 399 23.11 -1.13 -40.21
CA GLU A 399 22.40 -0.29 -41.17
C GLU A 399 21.89 -1.18 -42.30
N TRP A 400 20.61 -1.04 -42.63
CA TRP A 400 19.96 -1.66 -43.76
C TRP A 400 19.54 -0.60 -44.76
N ARG A 401 19.60 -0.92 -46.04
CA ARG A 401 19.11 -0.05 -47.10
C ARG A 401 18.26 -0.83 -48.08
N ARG A 402 17.27 -0.14 -48.65
CA ARG A 402 16.46 -0.59 -49.77
C ARG A 402 16.71 0.40 -50.90
N GLU A 403 17.45 -0.03 -51.92
CA GLU A 403 17.81 0.78 -53.08
C GLU A 403 17.31 0.09 -54.35
N LYS A 404 16.76 0.86 -55.30
CA LYS A 404 16.39 0.34 -56.62
C LYS A 404 17.67 0.09 -57.43
N GLU A 405 17.89 -1.15 -57.86
CA GLU A 405 19.02 -1.49 -58.73
C GLU A 405 18.93 -0.68 -60.03
N PHE A 406 20.00 0.03 -60.37
CA PHE A 406 20.13 0.83 -61.58
C PHE A 406 20.38 -0.06 -62.80
N GLU A 407 19.64 -1.16 -62.97
CA GLU A 407 19.51 -1.92 -64.21
C GLU A 407 18.59 -3.16 -64.01
N GLY A 408 17.43 -3.16 -64.66
CA GLY A 408 16.78 -4.39 -65.12
C GLY A 408 16.07 -5.31 -64.10
N GLY A 409 15.06 -4.81 -63.38
CA GLY A 409 13.85 -5.61 -63.09
C GLY A 409 13.81 -6.50 -61.83
N THR A 410 14.72 -6.36 -60.87
CA THR A 410 14.63 -7.03 -59.56
C THR A 410 13.82 -6.20 -58.55
N SER A 411 13.05 -6.88 -57.69
CA SER A 411 12.21 -6.26 -56.67
C SER A 411 13.03 -5.56 -55.58
N LEU A 412 12.47 -4.49 -55.02
CA LEU A 412 13.05 -3.70 -53.93
C LEU A 412 13.22 -4.58 -52.66
N ALA A 413 14.43 -5.05 -52.37
CA ALA A 413 14.75 -5.85 -51.19
C ALA A 413 15.63 -5.09 -50.19
N TRP A 414 15.35 -5.24 -48.89
CA TRP A 414 16.20 -4.73 -47.82
C TRP A 414 17.53 -5.49 -47.77
N ARG A 415 18.64 -4.77 -47.62
CA ARG A 415 19.99 -5.34 -47.56
C ARG A 415 20.77 -4.67 -46.42
N LYS A 416 21.46 -5.47 -45.59
CA LYS A 416 22.35 -4.93 -44.56
C LYS A 416 23.60 -4.38 -45.24
N VAL A 417 23.88 -3.09 -45.04
CA VAL A 417 25.02 -2.37 -45.63
C VAL A 417 26.13 -2.09 -44.63
N PHE A 418 25.82 -2.09 -43.33
CA PHE A 418 26.79 -1.87 -42.26
C PHE A 418 26.46 -2.76 -41.06
N GLU A 419 27.48 -3.22 -40.35
CA GLU A 419 27.36 -3.89 -39.07
C GLU A 419 28.58 -3.56 -38.21
N ARG A 420 28.36 -2.98 -37.02
CA ARG A 420 29.39 -2.79 -36.00
C ARG A 420 29.01 -3.57 -34.75
N ILE A 421 29.89 -4.46 -34.31
CA ILE A 421 29.72 -5.30 -33.14
C ILE A 421 30.78 -4.93 -32.12
N GLU A 422 30.34 -4.49 -30.96
CA GLU A 422 31.17 -4.36 -29.76
C GLU A 422 30.78 -5.48 -28.79
N ALA A 423 31.74 -6.19 -28.22
CA ALA A 423 31.48 -7.29 -27.32
C ALA A 423 32.46 -7.28 -26.16
N TRP A 424 31.94 -7.62 -24.98
CA TRP A 424 32.68 -7.75 -23.73
C TRP A 424 32.54 -9.18 -23.22
N THR A 425 33.66 -9.82 -22.94
CA THR A 425 33.69 -11.17 -22.36
C THR A 425 34.48 -11.13 -21.06
N GLU A 426 33.86 -11.51 -19.95
CA GLU A 426 34.55 -11.63 -18.67
C GLU A 426 35.43 -12.88 -18.68
N VAL A 427 36.75 -12.70 -18.65
CA VAL A 427 37.74 -13.79 -18.71
C VAL A 427 38.25 -14.20 -17.32
N ALA A 428 38.12 -13.32 -16.34
CA ALA A 428 38.31 -13.54 -14.91
C ALA A 428 37.49 -12.48 -14.15
N PRO A 429 37.27 -12.60 -12.82
CA PRO A 429 36.49 -11.62 -12.08
C PRO A 429 37.01 -10.19 -12.31
N ASP A 430 36.12 -9.33 -12.82
CA ASP A 430 36.40 -7.93 -13.15
C ASP A 430 37.48 -7.72 -14.22
N LEU A 431 37.76 -8.74 -15.05
CA LEU A 431 38.73 -8.69 -16.14
C LEU A 431 38.03 -8.95 -17.49
N TRP A 432 38.02 -7.92 -18.35
CA TRP A 432 37.16 -7.90 -19.54
C TRP A 432 37.95 -7.91 -20.84
N GLU A 433 37.69 -8.89 -21.69
CA GLU A 433 38.15 -8.85 -23.06
C GLU A 433 37.16 -8.07 -23.93
N TYR A 434 37.66 -7.05 -24.63
CA TYR A 434 36.86 -6.26 -25.57
C TYR A 434 37.17 -6.65 -27.01
N GLN A 435 36.12 -6.78 -27.81
CA GLN A 435 36.19 -7.06 -29.23
C GLN A 435 35.34 -6.05 -30.02
N LEU A 436 35.94 -5.44 -31.03
CA LEU A 436 35.26 -4.60 -32.03
C LEU A 436 35.34 -5.29 -33.39
N LEU A 437 34.20 -5.44 -34.06
CA LEU A 437 34.12 -5.95 -35.42
C LEU A 437 33.22 -5.03 -36.24
N GLU A 438 33.77 -4.41 -37.28
CA GLU A 438 33.02 -3.59 -38.24
C GLU A 438 33.03 -4.24 -39.61
N ARG A 439 31.86 -4.30 -40.24
CA ARG A 439 31.65 -4.85 -41.57
C ARG A 439 30.87 -3.85 -42.42
N GLU A 440 31.29 -3.71 -43.65
CA GLU A 440 30.64 -2.86 -44.65
C GLU A 440 30.31 -3.65 -45.90
N ALA A 441 29.24 -3.27 -46.59
CA ALA A 441 28.86 -3.88 -47.85
C ALA A 441 29.91 -3.58 -48.92
N ALA A 442 30.40 -4.63 -49.56
CA ALA A 442 31.25 -4.53 -50.75
C ALA A 442 30.65 -5.35 -51.89
N ILE A 443 30.63 -4.79 -53.09
CA ILE A 443 30.27 -5.53 -54.30
C ILE A 443 31.45 -6.43 -54.64
N VAL A 444 31.24 -7.75 -54.62
CA VAL A 444 32.23 -8.71 -55.12
C VAL A 444 31.93 -8.94 -56.59
N SER A 445 32.63 -8.22 -57.48
CA SER A 445 32.65 -8.56 -58.89
C SER A 445 33.41 -9.87 -59.06
N ASN A 446 32.77 -10.91 -59.59
CA ASN A 446 33.46 -12.15 -59.91
C ASN A 446 34.20 -11.98 -61.25
N PRO A 447 35.54 -11.87 -61.30
CA PRO A 447 36.24 -11.49 -62.52
C PRO A 447 36.35 -12.64 -63.54
N ASP A 448 36.06 -13.88 -63.13
CA ASP A 448 36.25 -15.09 -63.96
C ASP A 448 34.95 -15.69 -64.52
N GLY A 449 33.81 -15.02 -64.32
CA GLY A 449 32.53 -15.40 -64.95
C GLY A 449 32.24 -14.50 -66.15
N GLU A 450 31.85 -15.08 -67.29
CA GLU A 450 31.21 -14.37 -68.40
C GLU A 450 30.19 -13.39 -67.82
N TYR A 451 30.22 -12.10 -68.23
CA TYR A 451 29.36 -11.01 -67.75
C TYR A 451 27.89 -11.45 -67.67
N SER A 452 27.53 -12.04 -66.53
CA SER A 452 26.17 -12.45 -66.20
C SER A 452 25.70 -11.46 -65.13
N PRO A 453 24.55 -10.80 -65.33
CA PRO A 453 23.93 -9.91 -64.34
C PRO A 453 23.81 -10.56 -62.96
N ASP A 454 23.74 -11.90 -62.90
CA ASP A 454 23.61 -12.68 -61.66
C ASP A 454 24.92 -12.90 -60.88
N SER A 455 26.06 -12.39 -61.37
CA SER A 455 27.39 -12.67 -60.77
C SER A 455 27.83 -11.69 -59.68
N ASN A 456 27.18 -10.54 -59.54
CA ASN A 456 27.47 -9.56 -58.50
C ASN A 456 26.73 -9.92 -57.21
N LYS A 457 27.42 -10.57 -56.27
CA LYS A 457 26.88 -10.86 -54.94
C LYS A 457 27.32 -9.79 -53.94
N TRP A 458 26.33 -9.17 -53.31
CA TRP A 458 26.52 -8.30 -52.15
C TRP A 458 26.95 -9.14 -50.95
N ASN A 459 28.09 -8.82 -50.35
CA ASN A 459 28.54 -9.43 -49.12
C ASN A 459 29.08 -8.35 -48.17
N LEU A 460 28.77 -8.49 -46.88
CA LEU A 460 29.42 -7.71 -45.84
C LEU A 460 30.86 -8.20 -45.69
N LYS A 461 31.83 -7.31 -45.94
CA LYS A 461 33.25 -7.57 -45.70
C LYS A 461 33.67 -6.90 -44.41
N THR A 462 34.45 -7.62 -43.62
CA THR A 462 35.10 -7.05 -42.43
C THR A 462 36.06 -5.95 -42.86
N VAL A 463 35.80 -4.73 -42.42
CA VAL A 463 36.67 -3.56 -42.64
C VAL A 463 37.54 -3.27 -41.43
N ARG A 464 37.07 -3.64 -40.22
CA ARG A 464 37.81 -3.49 -38.98
C ARG A 464 37.57 -4.68 -38.05
N ALA A 465 38.64 -5.18 -37.44
CA ALA A 465 38.56 -6.18 -36.40
C ALA A 465 39.65 -5.88 -35.36
N GLU A 466 39.24 -5.50 -34.16
CA GLU A 466 40.13 -5.22 -33.03
C GLU A 466 39.78 -6.12 -31.86
N ARG A 467 40.84 -6.54 -31.15
CA ARG A 467 40.73 -7.34 -29.94
C ARG A 467 41.68 -6.76 -28.90
N SER A 468 41.12 -6.32 -27.79
CA SER A 468 41.83 -5.70 -26.68
C SER A 468 41.78 -6.64 -25.47
N PRO A 469 42.83 -7.44 -25.24
CA PRO A 469 42.88 -8.31 -24.06
C PRO A 469 43.12 -7.45 -22.81
N ALA A 470 42.31 -7.63 -21.77
CA ALA A 470 42.57 -6.97 -20.49
C ALA A 470 43.77 -7.59 -19.76
N ARG A 471 44.55 -6.74 -19.09
CA ARG A 471 45.72 -7.11 -18.30
C ARG A 471 45.56 -6.80 -16.82
N THR A 472 44.60 -5.93 -16.49
CA THR A 472 44.32 -5.50 -15.11
C THR A 472 42.81 -5.43 -14.84
N PRO A 473 42.35 -5.68 -13.60
CA PRO A 473 40.94 -5.55 -13.24
C PRO A 473 40.38 -4.15 -13.57
N GLY A 474 39.15 -4.09 -14.10
CA GLY A 474 38.47 -2.88 -14.57
C GLY A 474 38.87 -2.40 -15.97
N GLU A 475 39.93 -2.95 -16.57
CA GLU A 475 40.34 -2.59 -17.94
C GLU A 475 39.33 -3.14 -18.96
N ASN A 476 38.92 -2.29 -19.91
CA ASN A 476 37.90 -2.59 -20.90
C ASN A 476 36.54 -3.00 -20.32
N ALA A 477 36.20 -2.58 -19.10
CA ALA A 477 34.89 -2.86 -18.53
C ALA A 477 33.75 -2.41 -19.48
N PRO A 478 32.62 -3.15 -19.52
CA PRO A 478 31.47 -2.73 -20.30
C PRO A 478 30.93 -1.38 -19.82
N PRO A 479 30.23 -0.62 -20.67
CA PRO A 479 29.56 0.60 -20.25
C PRO A 479 28.66 0.34 -19.04
N ALA A 480 28.70 1.25 -18.06
CA ALA A 480 27.80 1.17 -16.91
C ALA A 480 26.35 1.40 -17.38
N THR A 481 25.44 0.57 -16.88
CA THR A 481 24.00 0.80 -17.02
C THR A 481 23.60 1.79 -15.94
N GLU A 482 22.98 2.93 -16.31
CA GLU A 482 22.31 3.79 -15.32
C GLU A 482 20.91 3.23 -15.08
N GLU A 483 20.61 2.91 -13.82
CA GLU A 483 19.27 2.50 -13.41
C GLU A 483 18.40 3.76 -13.34
N TRP A 484 17.24 3.73 -14.01
CA TRP A 484 16.26 4.81 -13.95
C TRP A 484 15.12 4.36 -13.03
N ASP A 485 14.87 5.13 -11.97
CA ASP A 485 13.90 4.79 -10.92
C ASP A 485 12.43 5.00 -11.36
N GLY A 486 12.20 5.37 -12.63
CA GLY A 486 10.88 5.55 -13.22
C GLY A 486 10.48 7.03 -13.39
N PRO A 487 9.27 7.32 -13.91
CA PRO A 487 8.83 8.68 -14.23
C PRO A 487 8.39 9.46 -12.99
N TYR A 488 8.67 8.95 -11.79
CA TYR A 488 8.18 9.50 -10.53
C TYR A 488 9.36 9.99 -9.70
N ASN A 489 9.28 11.24 -9.28
CA ASN A 489 10.17 11.83 -8.30
C ASN A 489 9.43 11.83 -6.96
N GLU A 490 9.99 11.11 -5.98
CA GLU A 490 9.55 11.12 -4.59
C GLU A 490 10.27 12.23 -3.84
N VAL A 491 9.51 13.16 -3.27
CA VAL A 491 10.04 14.24 -2.43
C VAL A 491 9.50 14.06 -1.03
N GLU A 492 10.38 13.85 -0.05
CA GLU A 492 9.98 13.86 1.35
C GLU A 492 9.61 15.28 1.78
N VAL A 493 8.41 15.44 2.35
CA VAL A 493 7.89 16.71 2.84
C VAL A 493 7.50 16.57 4.30
N THR A 494 7.99 17.47 5.15
CA THR A 494 7.58 17.53 6.55
C THR A 494 6.40 18.49 6.72
N TYR A 495 5.32 17.98 7.32
CA TYR A 495 4.13 18.75 7.66
C TYR A 495 4.06 18.95 9.18
N GLU A 496 3.79 20.18 9.61
CA GLU A 496 3.63 20.53 11.02
C GLU A 496 2.31 21.25 11.26
N GLY A 497 1.58 20.84 12.30
CA GLY A 497 0.36 21.48 12.76
C GLY A 497 0.41 21.70 14.27
N GLU A 498 -0.27 22.74 14.73
CA GLU A 498 -0.36 23.05 16.15
C GLU A 498 -1.77 23.43 16.59
N ALA A 499 -2.07 23.09 17.84
CA ALA A 499 -3.27 23.50 18.53
C ALA A 499 -2.87 24.09 19.89
N THR A 500 -3.19 25.36 20.09
CA THR A 500 -2.95 26.05 21.35
C THR A 500 -4.13 25.85 22.28
N TRP A 501 -3.83 25.62 23.55
CA TRP A 501 -4.82 25.60 24.62
C TRP A 501 -4.82 26.93 25.35
N VAL A 502 -6.01 27.43 25.68
CA VAL A 502 -6.19 28.64 26.48
C VAL A 502 -6.78 28.24 27.82
N HIS A 503 -6.01 28.41 28.89
CA HIS A 503 -6.46 28.18 30.26
C HIS A 503 -7.78 28.91 30.56
N ARG A 504 -8.76 28.21 31.16
CA ARG A 504 -9.97 28.84 31.73
C ARG A 504 -9.55 29.75 32.88
N GLY A 505 -9.66 31.07 32.67
CA GLY A 505 -9.16 32.12 33.57
C GLY A 505 -8.07 33.03 32.97
N GLY A 506 -7.65 32.76 31.72
CA GLY A 506 -6.66 33.55 31.00
C GLY A 506 -5.26 32.90 30.98
N ALA A 507 -4.36 33.47 30.19
CA ALA A 507 -3.00 32.94 30.03
C ALA A 507 -2.25 32.90 31.37
N THR A 508 -1.62 31.76 31.68
CA THR A 508 -0.80 31.64 32.90
C THR A 508 0.55 32.35 32.81
N GLY A 509 0.87 32.87 31.61
CA GLY A 509 2.14 33.51 31.30
C GLY A 509 3.31 32.53 31.11
N ARG A 510 3.04 31.21 31.03
CA ARG A 510 4.06 30.17 30.84
C ARG A 510 3.64 29.13 29.79
N ASN A 511 4.06 29.35 28.55
CA ASN A 511 3.89 28.37 27.47
C ASN A 511 4.77 27.14 27.69
N ARG A 512 4.14 26.03 28.06
CA ARG A 512 4.75 24.70 28.05
C ARG A 512 4.39 24.03 26.73
N THR A 513 5.39 23.67 25.94
CA THR A 513 5.24 22.91 24.69
C THR A 513 5.62 21.45 24.95
N ARG A 514 4.79 20.50 24.51
CA ARG A 514 5.18 19.09 24.50
C ARG A 514 6.17 18.79 23.38
N PRO A 515 6.96 17.70 23.50
CA PRO A 515 7.53 17.06 22.32
C PRO A 515 6.43 16.84 21.28
N PRO A 516 6.70 17.09 19.98
CA PRO A 516 5.72 16.91 18.94
C PRO A 516 5.27 15.44 18.88
N TYR A 517 3.95 15.25 18.78
CA TYR A 517 3.38 13.97 18.40
C TYR A 517 3.77 13.67 16.96
N GLN A 518 4.26 12.46 16.70
CA GLN A 518 4.68 12.06 15.37
C GLN A 518 3.56 11.29 14.70
N LEU A 519 3.21 11.68 13.47
CA LEU A 519 2.46 10.79 12.59
C LEU A 519 3.38 9.66 12.11
N PRO A 520 2.80 8.49 11.77
CA PRO A 520 3.55 7.41 11.14
C PRO A 520 4.28 7.91 9.88
N GLN A 521 5.48 7.36 9.64
CA GLN A 521 6.32 7.76 8.51
C GLN A 521 5.58 7.54 7.18
N GLY A 522 5.65 8.53 6.29
CA GLY A 522 4.99 8.49 4.97
C GLY A 522 3.48 8.76 5.02
N LEU A 523 2.87 8.94 6.20
CA LEU A 523 1.42 9.10 6.37
C LEU A 523 0.99 10.53 6.76
N ALA A 524 1.85 11.51 6.51
CA ALA A 524 1.45 12.92 6.57
C ALA A 524 1.15 13.45 5.15
N PHE A 525 0.00 14.08 4.99
CA PHE A 525 -0.54 14.54 3.70
C PHE A 525 -0.69 16.07 3.64
N SER A 526 -0.87 16.76 4.77
CA SER A 526 -1.00 18.21 4.79
C SER A 526 -0.81 18.84 6.17
N VAL A 527 -0.58 20.15 6.20
CA VAL A 527 -0.64 20.96 7.44
C VAL A 527 -2.03 20.90 8.08
N ALA A 528 -3.09 20.88 7.27
CA ALA A 528 -4.47 20.85 7.76
C ALA A 528 -4.78 19.56 8.55
N GLN A 529 -4.31 18.41 8.05
CA GLN A 529 -4.39 17.12 8.74
C GLN A 529 -3.67 17.18 10.09
N CYS A 530 -2.39 17.61 10.11
CA CYS A 530 -1.63 17.72 11.36
C CYS A 530 -2.32 18.66 12.36
N GLN A 531 -2.91 19.77 11.89
CA GLN A 531 -3.62 20.71 12.73
C GLN A 531 -4.93 20.14 13.29
N ALA A 532 -5.68 19.38 12.49
CA ALA A 532 -6.89 18.69 12.93
C ALA A 532 -6.58 17.66 14.03
N ILE A 533 -5.54 16.84 13.83
CA ILE A 533 -5.11 15.84 14.81
C ILE A 533 -4.60 16.53 16.09
N ALA A 534 -3.83 17.62 15.97
CA ALA A 534 -3.38 18.40 17.12
C ALA A 534 -4.56 18.95 17.95
N GLY A 535 -5.62 19.41 17.28
CA GLY A 535 -6.86 19.86 17.93
C GLY A 535 -7.53 18.75 18.75
N LYS A 536 -7.69 17.56 18.15
CA LYS A 536 -8.28 16.40 18.83
C LYS A 536 -7.46 15.94 20.04
N ILE A 537 -6.13 15.86 19.92
CA ILE A 537 -5.24 15.51 21.03
C ILE A 537 -5.34 16.55 22.16
N ARG A 538 -5.36 17.84 21.81
CA ARG A 538 -5.56 18.92 22.79
C ARG A 538 -6.86 18.73 23.56
N ASP A 539 -7.95 18.47 22.86
CA ASP A 539 -9.29 18.36 23.45
C ASP A 539 -9.41 17.10 24.32
N LEU A 540 -8.83 15.97 23.90
CA LEU A 540 -8.72 14.76 24.72
C LEU A 540 -7.94 15.00 26.02
N LEU A 541 -6.77 15.65 25.95
CA LEU A 541 -5.94 15.92 27.12
C LEU A 541 -6.64 16.86 28.11
N ASP A 542 -7.28 17.92 27.61
CA ASP A 542 -8.01 18.86 28.45
C ASP A 542 -9.27 18.22 29.07
N GLY A 543 -9.96 17.37 28.31
CA GLY A 543 -11.11 16.62 28.79
C GLY A 543 -10.74 15.58 29.86
N ARG A 544 -9.65 14.82 29.66
CA ARG A 544 -9.14 13.82 30.62
C ARG A 544 -8.76 14.44 31.95
N LYS A 545 -8.15 15.63 31.94
CA LYS A 545 -7.84 16.37 33.16
C LYS A 545 -9.06 16.69 34.03
N ARG A 546 -10.20 16.92 33.38
CA ARG A 546 -11.45 17.29 34.01
C ARG A 546 -12.43 16.12 34.04
N GLY A 547 -11.92 14.92 33.76
CA GLY A 547 -12.72 13.73 33.64
C GLY A 547 -13.18 13.16 34.97
N TYR A 548 -14.08 12.20 34.87
CA TYR A 548 -14.66 11.48 35.98
C TYR A 548 -14.57 9.98 35.70
N ILE A 549 -14.37 9.19 36.74
CA ILE A 549 -14.68 7.76 36.71
C ILE A 549 -16.18 7.64 36.91
N ILE A 550 -16.85 7.01 35.94
CA ILE A 550 -18.30 6.89 35.92
C ILE A 550 -18.66 5.40 35.89
N LYS A 551 -19.38 4.95 36.91
CA LYS A 551 -19.85 3.58 37.06
C LYS A 551 -21.37 3.55 36.94
N LEU A 552 -21.88 2.78 35.99
CA LEU A 552 -23.28 2.70 35.62
C LEU A 552 -23.80 1.27 35.77
N PRO A 553 -25.06 1.06 36.20
CA PRO A 553 -25.71 -0.24 36.04
C PRO A 553 -25.91 -0.56 34.55
N ILE A 554 -25.85 -1.84 34.20
CA ILE A 554 -26.07 -2.30 32.82
C ILE A 554 -27.55 -2.15 32.44
N SER A 555 -27.84 -1.20 31.56
CA SER A 555 -29.18 -0.96 31.00
C SER A 555 -29.27 -1.41 29.54
N ASP A 556 -30.50 -1.63 29.06
CA ASP A 556 -30.76 -1.94 27.64
C ASP A 556 -30.19 -0.88 26.68
N ALA A 557 -30.14 0.38 27.10
CA ALA A 557 -29.54 1.46 26.32
C ALA A 557 -28.02 1.30 26.17
N LEU A 558 -27.33 0.86 27.23
CA LEU A 558 -25.90 0.52 27.16
C LEU A 558 -25.66 -0.74 26.30
N LEU A 559 -26.55 -1.73 26.39
CA LEU A 559 -26.48 -2.95 25.59
C LEU A 559 -26.71 -2.71 24.10
N ALA A 560 -27.42 -1.64 23.74
CA ALA A 560 -27.64 -1.25 22.35
C ALA A 560 -26.46 -0.46 21.75
N LEU A 561 -25.43 -0.13 22.54
CA LEU A 561 -24.24 0.56 22.04
C LEU A 561 -23.35 -0.42 21.27
N ASP A 562 -23.00 -0.05 20.05
CA ASP A 562 -22.21 -0.89 19.14
C ASP A 562 -20.88 -0.24 18.74
N ARG A 563 -20.40 0.70 19.57
CA ARG A 563 -19.11 1.38 19.37
C ARG A 563 -18.50 1.82 20.69
N PRO A 564 -17.15 1.92 20.77
CA PRO A 564 -16.49 2.59 21.88
C PRO A 564 -16.78 4.09 21.86
N LEU A 565 -16.40 4.80 22.93
CA LEU A 565 -16.49 6.26 23.04
C LEU A 565 -17.92 6.82 22.89
N PHE A 566 -18.89 6.21 23.56
CA PHE A 566 -20.25 6.75 23.61
C PHE A 566 -20.28 8.08 24.38
N GLN A 567 -21.19 8.97 23.99
CA GLN A 567 -21.41 10.24 24.66
C GLN A 567 -22.42 10.08 25.81
N LEU A 568 -22.03 10.50 27.01
CA LEU A 568 -22.85 10.48 28.21
C LEU A 568 -23.16 11.90 28.66
N ARG A 569 -24.44 12.25 28.74
CA ARG A 569 -24.89 13.49 29.37
C ARG A 569 -25.25 13.24 30.83
N VAL A 570 -24.64 13.99 31.74
CA VAL A 570 -24.91 13.92 33.18
C VAL A 570 -25.53 15.24 33.65
N THR A 571 -26.67 15.14 34.34
CA THR A 571 -27.27 16.26 35.08
C THR A 571 -26.96 16.08 36.56
N GLU A 572 -26.13 16.96 37.11
CA GLU A 572 -25.79 16.96 38.54
C GLU A 572 -26.95 17.51 39.39
N PRO A 573 -27.03 17.19 40.71
CA PRO A 573 -28.07 17.73 41.60
C PRO A 573 -28.08 19.27 41.70
N SER A 574 -26.98 19.91 41.32
CA SER A 574 -26.86 21.37 41.24
C SER A 574 -27.60 21.98 40.03
N GLY A 575 -28.08 21.17 39.10
CA GLY A 575 -28.60 21.59 37.79
C GLY A 575 -27.52 21.78 36.73
N ARG A 576 -26.24 21.55 37.05
CA ARG A 576 -25.14 21.57 36.08
C ARG A 576 -25.28 20.38 35.13
N VAL A 577 -25.28 20.65 33.84
CA VAL A 577 -25.23 19.65 32.76
C VAL A 577 -23.80 19.54 32.25
N VAL A 578 -23.32 18.31 32.16
CA VAL A 578 -21.96 17.97 31.74
C VAL A 578 -22.04 16.86 30.70
N ASP A 579 -21.34 17.02 29.57
CA ASP A 579 -21.24 15.99 28.53
C ASP A 579 -19.85 15.36 28.57
N PHE A 580 -19.82 14.03 28.58
CA PHE A 580 -18.62 13.22 28.60
C PHE A 580 -18.52 12.36 27.34
N LEU A 581 -17.30 12.16 26.87
CA LEU A 581 -16.93 11.07 25.96
C LEU A 581 -16.40 9.92 26.82
N CYS A 582 -17.08 8.77 26.82
CA CYS A 582 -16.75 7.65 27.69
C CYS A 582 -15.62 6.78 27.12
N ASP A 583 -14.41 7.01 27.60
CA ASP A 583 -13.18 6.28 27.25
C ASP A 583 -12.92 5.11 28.22
N ALA A 584 -12.03 4.18 27.86
CA ALA A 584 -11.61 3.06 28.71
C ALA A 584 -12.79 2.29 29.35
N VAL A 585 -13.80 1.96 28.54
CA VAL A 585 -15.07 1.37 29.01
C VAL A 585 -14.85 -0.08 29.40
N THR A 586 -15.13 -0.45 30.65
CA THR A 586 -15.01 -1.80 31.19
C THR A 586 -16.36 -2.32 31.67
N TRP A 587 -16.75 -3.49 31.17
CA TRP A 587 -17.91 -4.27 31.57
C TRP A 587 -17.48 -5.36 32.53
N GLU A 588 -18.04 -5.34 33.74
CA GLU A 588 -17.78 -6.35 34.74
C GLU A 588 -19.07 -7.08 35.10
N HIS A 589 -19.02 -8.41 34.96
CA HIS A 589 -20.09 -9.32 35.32
C HIS A 589 -19.58 -10.30 36.36
N GLN A 590 -20.16 -10.20 37.55
CA GLN A 590 -20.00 -11.16 38.62
C GLN A 590 -21.35 -11.88 38.87
N PRO A 591 -21.37 -13.00 39.60
CA PRO A 591 -22.61 -13.75 39.84
C PRO A 591 -23.69 -12.97 40.59
N ARG A 592 -23.35 -11.83 41.21
CA ARG A 592 -24.26 -11.02 42.03
C ARG A 592 -24.34 -9.55 41.63
N THR A 593 -23.40 -9.06 40.82
CA THR A 593 -23.26 -7.65 40.47
C THR A 593 -22.82 -7.54 39.02
N ALA A 594 -23.36 -6.56 38.31
CA ALA A 594 -22.95 -6.28 36.94
C ALA A 594 -22.98 -4.76 36.72
N TYR A 595 -21.92 -4.21 36.13
CA TYR A 595 -21.80 -2.78 35.88
C TYR A 595 -20.89 -2.48 34.70
N VAL A 596 -21.01 -1.25 34.21
CA VAL A 596 -20.06 -0.62 33.29
C VAL A 596 -19.33 0.46 34.04
N GLU A 597 -18.01 0.48 33.95
CA GLU A 597 -17.16 1.58 34.41
C GLU A 597 -16.48 2.22 33.20
N CYS A 598 -16.34 3.54 33.20
CA CYS A 598 -15.63 4.25 32.14
C CYS A 598 -14.92 5.49 32.68
N LEU A 599 -13.93 5.96 31.93
CA LEU A 599 -13.33 7.26 32.08
C LEU A 599 -14.11 8.28 31.24
N GLY A 600 -14.97 9.07 31.87
CA GLY A 600 -15.66 10.18 31.21
C GLY A 600 -14.71 11.34 30.94
N ILE A 601 -14.31 11.53 29.68
CA ILE A 601 -13.54 12.67 29.19
C ILE A 601 -14.48 13.86 29.01
N LEU A 602 -14.25 14.97 29.70
CA LEU A 602 -15.14 16.13 29.62
C LEU A 602 -15.09 16.79 28.23
N ILE A 603 -16.22 16.84 27.52
CA ILE A 603 -16.33 17.49 26.20
C ILE A 603 -17.20 18.75 26.21
N ALA A 604 -18.17 18.88 27.12
CA ALA A 604 -18.90 20.14 27.34
C ALA A 604 -19.39 20.32 28.79
N ASP A 605 -19.56 21.58 29.20
CA ASP A 605 -19.99 21.94 30.55
C ASP A 605 -20.87 23.20 30.51
N SER A 606 -22.12 23.08 30.92
CA SER A 606 -23.10 24.19 30.93
C SER A 606 -22.66 25.42 31.74
N ASN A 607 -21.82 25.25 32.77
CA ASN A 607 -21.32 26.37 33.55
C ASN A 607 -20.16 27.12 32.86
N TYR A 608 -19.57 26.51 31.83
CA TYR A 608 -18.38 27.00 31.15
C TYR A 608 -18.42 26.57 29.67
N PRO A 609 -19.28 27.23 28.87
CA PRO A 609 -19.51 26.91 27.47
C PRO A 609 -18.27 27.13 26.60
#